data_AF-A0A4P7YJS5-F1
#
_entry.id   AF-A0A4P7YJS5-F1
#
_cell.length_a   1.000
_cell.length_b   1.000
_cell.length_c   1.000
_cell.angle_alpha   90.00
_cell.angle_beta   90.00
_cell.angle_gamma   90.00
#
_symmetry.space_group_name_H-M   'P 1'
#
loop_
_entity.id
_entity.type
_entity.pdbx_description
1 polymer ?
#
loop_
_entity_poly.entity_id
_entity_poly.type
_entity_poly.pdbx_seq_one_letter_code
_entity_poly.pdbx_strand_id
1 'polypeptide(L)'
;MDAINVFLIDANKLFREGMKRLFEGTSFNVVGEAGSLREGLSTLGTGKTPDLILIDLPSGADEEVDAMRSLREDHPSIRIVILTNDLDTRRLSAALGAGAGGYLLKDIACEALMQSLKLVMMGEKVFPTHLAELLVSGRTEDMGAELPTRRKGLSQREVQILRCLLNGNSNKMIANHLNITEATVKVHLKSLLRKINASNRTQAAIWALNNGIGDQAAETGVAATV
;
A
#
# COMPACT_ATOMS: atom_id res chain seq x y z
N MET A 1 -5.00 4.80 21.11
CA MET A 1 -5.84 4.33 19.98
C MET A 1 -6.59 3.14 20.51
N ASP A 2 -7.91 3.13 20.34
CA ASP A 2 -8.72 1.97 20.69
C ASP A 2 -8.30 0.76 19.86
N ALA A 3 -8.52 -0.44 20.40
CA ALA A 3 -8.18 -1.69 19.72
C ALA A 3 -9.04 -1.82 18.44
N ILE A 4 -8.39 -2.06 17.31
CA ILE A 4 -9.01 -2.24 16.00
C ILE A 4 -9.21 -3.73 15.77
N ASN A 5 -10.45 -4.17 15.67
CA ASN A 5 -10.78 -5.56 15.43
C ASN A 5 -10.63 -5.89 13.94
N VAL A 6 -9.77 -6.87 13.64
CA VAL A 6 -9.43 -7.27 12.27
C VAL A 6 -9.99 -8.65 11.98
N PHE A 7 -10.64 -8.81 10.83
CA PHE A 7 -11.01 -10.11 10.29
C PHE A 7 -10.12 -10.45 9.09
N LEU A 8 -9.57 -11.66 9.04
CA LEU A 8 -8.66 -12.10 7.99
C LEU A 8 -9.39 -13.05 7.02
N ILE A 9 -9.35 -12.78 5.73
CA ILE A 9 -9.91 -13.65 4.69
C ILE A 9 -8.80 -13.95 3.70
N ASP A 10 -8.29 -15.17 3.72
CA ASP A 10 -7.22 -15.61 2.82
C ASP A 10 -7.23 -17.13 2.73
N ALA A 11 -7.14 -17.71 1.53
CA ALA A 11 -7.08 -19.17 1.36
C ALA A 11 -5.81 -19.78 1.98
N ASN A 12 -4.73 -19.01 2.06
CA ASN A 12 -3.45 -19.41 2.62
C ASN A 12 -3.42 -19.28 4.14
N LYS A 13 -3.55 -20.42 4.83
CA LYS A 13 -3.46 -20.49 6.30
C LYS A 13 -2.15 -19.93 6.86
N LEU A 14 -1.01 -20.15 6.19
CA LEU A 14 0.28 -19.64 6.67
C LEU A 14 0.32 -18.11 6.66
N PHE A 15 -0.30 -17.48 5.65
CA PHE A 15 -0.41 -16.03 5.58
C PHE A 15 -1.22 -15.48 6.76
N ARG A 16 -2.36 -16.10 7.08
CA ARG A 16 -3.19 -15.72 8.23
C ARG A 16 -2.45 -15.84 9.56
N GLU A 17 -1.67 -16.91 9.76
CA GLU A 17 -0.79 -17.05 10.93
C GLU A 17 0.29 -15.96 10.98
N GLY A 18 0.90 -15.63 9.84
CA GLY A 18 1.87 -14.53 9.75
C GLY A 18 1.27 -13.18 10.13
N MET A 19 0.06 -12.88 9.66
CA MET A 19 -0.67 -11.65 9.99
C MET A 19 -1.03 -11.56 11.47
N LYS A 20 -1.46 -12.67 12.08
CA LYS A 20 -1.71 -12.73 13.53
C LYS A 20 -0.45 -12.37 14.32
N ARG A 21 0.69 -12.95 13.97
CA ARG A 21 1.98 -12.61 14.60
C ARG A 21 2.40 -11.16 14.36
N LEU A 22 2.20 -10.64 13.16
CA LEU A 22 2.50 -9.25 12.84
C LEU A 22 1.71 -8.26 13.71
N PHE A 23 0.48 -8.63 14.09
CA PHE A 23 -0.38 -7.79 14.91
C PHE A 23 -0.15 -7.93 16.42
N GLU A 24 0.62 -8.92 16.88
CA GLU A 24 0.96 -9.07 18.30
C GLU A 24 1.64 -7.82 18.86
N GLY A 25 1.17 -7.33 20.02
CA GLY A 25 1.70 -6.12 20.65
C GLY A 25 1.32 -4.80 19.95
N THR A 26 0.48 -4.85 18.91
CA THR A 26 -0.02 -3.66 18.20
C THR A 26 -1.46 -3.30 18.63
N SER A 27 -2.03 -2.24 18.04
CA SER A 27 -3.44 -1.87 18.24
C SER A 27 -4.43 -2.71 17.43
N PHE A 28 -3.95 -3.62 16.57
CA PHE A 28 -4.80 -4.46 15.73
C PHE A 28 -5.00 -5.82 16.43
N ASN A 29 -6.25 -6.26 16.53
CA ASN A 29 -6.61 -7.50 17.19
C ASN A 29 -7.40 -8.39 16.24
N VAL A 30 -6.90 -9.60 15.94
CA VAL A 30 -7.60 -10.53 15.05
C VAL A 30 -8.77 -11.16 15.79
N VAL A 31 -9.99 -10.88 15.34
CA VAL A 31 -11.24 -11.38 15.94
C VAL A 31 -11.85 -12.56 15.20
N GLY A 32 -11.36 -12.85 14.00
CA GLY A 32 -11.79 -13.98 13.20
C GLY A 32 -10.94 -14.16 11.96
N GLU A 33 -11.02 -15.36 11.38
CA GLU A 33 -10.39 -15.69 10.12
C GLU A 33 -11.25 -16.64 9.29
N ALA A 34 -11.12 -16.58 7.97
CA ALA A 34 -11.78 -17.48 7.04
C ALA A 34 -10.87 -17.80 5.83
N GLY A 35 -11.10 -18.94 5.19
CA GLY A 35 -10.40 -19.35 3.98
C GLY A 35 -10.99 -18.74 2.70
N SER A 36 -12.19 -18.17 2.77
CA SER A 36 -12.88 -17.58 1.62
C SER A 36 -13.83 -16.47 2.06
N LEU A 37 -14.16 -15.55 1.14
CA LEU A 37 -15.10 -14.46 1.43
C LEU A 37 -16.46 -14.99 1.85
N ARG A 38 -16.99 -16.02 1.17
CA ARG A 38 -18.27 -16.65 1.51
C ARG A 38 -18.31 -17.18 2.95
N GLU A 39 -17.24 -17.83 3.39
CA GLU A 39 -17.11 -18.33 4.77
C GLU A 39 -16.94 -17.18 5.77
N GLY A 40 -16.20 -16.13 5.41
CA GLY A 40 -16.07 -14.93 6.24
C GLY A 40 -17.44 -14.28 6.47
N LEU A 41 -18.20 -14.04 5.40
CA LEU A 41 -19.51 -13.40 5.48
C LEU A 41 -20.52 -14.19 6.34
N SER A 42 -20.51 -15.52 6.27
CA SER A 42 -21.41 -16.34 7.10
C SER A 42 -21.06 -16.31 8.59
N THR A 43 -19.82 -15.97 8.95
CA THR A 43 -19.34 -15.92 10.34
C THR A 43 -19.41 -14.52 10.94
N LEU A 44 -19.44 -13.46 10.13
CA LEU A 44 -19.57 -12.07 10.61
C LEU A 44 -20.83 -11.84 11.45
N GLY A 45 -21.94 -12.53 11.15
CA GLY A 45 -23.21 -12.38 11.87
C GLY A 45 -23.26 -13.03 13.26
N THR A 46 -22.28 -13.86 13.63
CA THR A 46 -22.30 -14.64 14.89
C THR A 46 -21.18 -14.26 15.87
N GLY A 47 -20.25 -13.39 15.45
CA GLY A 47 -19.07 -13.01 16.21
C GLY A 47 -19.02 -11.53 16.60
N LYS A 48 -17.83 -11.08 17.04
CA LYS A 48 -17.56 -9.65 17.21
C LYS A 48 -17.51 -8.97 15.84
N THR A 49 -18.18 -7.82 15.72
CA THR A 49 -18.13 -7.00 14.50
C THR A 49 -16.71 -6.47 14.29
N PRO A 50 -16.05 -6.78 13.16
CA PRO A 50 -14.73 -6.25 12.88
C PRO A 50 -14.80 -4.78 12.48
N ASP A 51 -13.75 -4.03 12.78
CA ASP A 51 -13.57 -2.66 12.30
C ASP A 51 -12.91 -2.64 10.91
N LEU A 52 -12.10 -3.66 10.64
CA LEU A 52 -11.32 -3.85 9.42
C LEU A 52 -11.40 -5.30 8.93
N ILE A 53 -11.60 -5.50 7.63
CA ILE A 53 -11.47 -6.80 6.98
C ILE A 53 -10.30 -6.74 6.00
N LEU A 54 -9.37 -7.69 6.13
CA LEU A 54 -8.29 -7.91 5.18
C LEU A 54 -8.66 -9.09 4.29
N ILE A 55 -8.76 -8.85 2.99
CA ILE A 55 -9.21 -9.84 2.00
C ILE A 55 -8.09 -10.11 1.00
N ASP A 56 -7.76 -11.38 0.81
CA ASP A 56 -7.06 -11.84 -0.38
C ASP A 56 -8.06 -12.08 -1.52
N LEU A 57 -7.90 -11.35 -2.62
CA LEU A 57 -8.66 -11.60 -3.84
C LEU A 57 -7.80 -12.40 -4.81
N PRO A 58 -8.06 -13.71 -5.01
CA PRO A 58 -7.43 -14.46 -6.08
C PRO A 58 -7.79 -13.90 -7.46
N SER A 59 -7.00 -14.29 -8.46
CA SER A 59 -7.25 -13.90 -9.84
C SER A 59 -8.60 -14.43 -10.36
N GLY A 60 -9.42 -13.56 -10.96
CA GLY A 60 -10.69 -13.92 -11.62
C GLY A 60 -11.95 -13.75 -10.76
N ALA A 61 -11.86 -13.01 -9.66
CA ALA A 61 -12.88 -12.95 -8.62
C ALA A 61 -13.99 -11.89 -8.81
N ASP A 62 -14.65 -11.85 -9.96
CA ASP A 62 -15.77 -10.91 -10.18
C ASP A 62 -16.91 -11.13 -9.15
N GLU A 63 -17.18 -12.39 -8.79
CA GLU A 63 -18.16 -12.76 -7.75
C GLU A 63 -17.78 -12.22 -6.35
N GLU A 64 -16.49 -12.07 -6.05
CA GLU A 64 -16.05 -11.56 -4.75
C GLU A 64 -16.23 -10.05 -4.63
N VAL A 65 -16.14 -9.32 -5.75
CA VAL A 65 -16.41 -7.86 -5.79
C VAL A 65 -17.87 -7.57 -5.47
N ASP A 66 -18.81 -8.35 -6.02
CA ASP A 66 -20.23 -8.20 -5.72
C ASP A 66 -20.54 -8.52 -4.26
N ALA A 67 -19.95 -9.59 -3.72
CA ALA A 67 -20.08 -9.93 -2.30
C ALA A 67 -19.52 -8.84 -1.39
N MET A 68 -18.41 -8.19 -1.78
CA MET A 68 -17.87 -7.03 -1.07
C MET A 68 -18.83 -5.84 -1.10
N ARG A 69 -19.52 -5.60 -2.22
CA ARG A 69 -20.49 -4.50 -2.35
C ARG A 69 -21.66 -4.72 -1.38
N SER A 70 -22.24 -5.91 -1.34
CA SER A 70 -23.31 -6.25 -0.39
C SER A 70 -22.85 -6.09 1.07
N LEU A 71 -21.66 -6.59 1.40
CA LEU A 71 -21.06 -6.42 2.73
C LEU A 71 -20.93 -4.94 3.11
N ARG A 72 -20.55 -4.08 2.17
CA ARG A 72 -20.39 -2.64 2.39
C ARG A 72 -21.74 -1.95 2.62
N GLU A 73 -22.79 -2.38 1.93
CA GLU A 73 -24.16 -1.88 2.08
C GLU A 73 -24.73 -2.27 3.46
N ASP A 74 -24.55 -3.51 3.87
CA ASP A 74 -25.02 -4.01 5.17
C ASP A 74 -24.21 -3.43 6.35
N HIS A 75 -22.92 -3.18 6.14
CA HIS A 75 -21.99 -2.76 7.19
C HIS A 75 -21.10 -1.56 6.76
N PRO A 76 -21.66 -0.35 6.65
CA PRO A 76 -20.95 0.84 6.13
C PRO A 76 -19.84 1.37 7.05
N SER A 77 -19.77 0.91 8.31
CA SER A 77 -18.68 1.25 9.23
C SER A 77 -17.42 0.41 8.99
N ILE A 78 -17.56 -0.82 8.46
CA ILE A 78 -16.46 -1.76 8.30
C ILE A 78 -15.55 -1.32 7.16
N ARG A 79 -14.25 -1.21 7.43
CA ARG A 79 -13.24 -0.91 6.41
C ARG A 79 -12.79 -2.20 5.73
N ILE A 80 -12.56 -2.14 4.43
CA ILE A 80 -12.07 -3.28 3.65
C ILE A 80 -10.74 -2.92 3.02
N VAL A 81 -9.73 -3.77 3.20
CA VAL A 81 -8.44 -3.66 2.53
C VAL A 81 -8.16 -4.96 1.81
N ILE A 82 -7.84 -4.85 0.53
CA ILE A 82 -7.45 -5.98 -0.30
C ILE A 82 -5.94 -6.13 -0.26
N LEU A 83 -5.49 -7.36 -0.08
CA LEU A 83 -4.13 -7.81 -0.26
C LEU A 83 -4.09 -8.68 -1.51
N THR A 84 -3.13 -8.46 -2.40
CA THR A 84 -3.05 -9.22 -3.65
C THR A 84 -1.60 -9.48 -4.05
N ASN A 85 -1.36 -10.48 -4.88
CA ASN A 85 -0.02 -10.77 -5.40
C ASN A 85 0.28 -10.01 -6.71
N ASP A 86 -0.74 -9.49 -7.37
CA ASP A 86 -0.63 -8.84 -8.67
C ASP A 86 -1.44 -7.55 -8.75
N LEU A 87 -0.94 -6.59 -9.51
CA LEU A 87 -1.61 -5.32 -9.72
C LEU A 87 -2.29 -5.31 -11.08
N ASP A 88 -3.62 -5.37 -11.06
CA ASP A 88 -4.48 -5.22 -12.23
C ASP A 88 -5.38 -4.00 -12.06
N THR A 89 -5.38 -3.13 -13.08
CA THR A 89 -6.13 -1.86 -13.08
C THR A 89 -7.64 -2.05 -13.03
N ARG A 90 -8.16 -3.07 -13.72
CA ARG A 90 -9.59 -3.37 -13.74
C ARG A 90 -10.02 -3.88 -12.37
N ARG A 91 -9.23 -4.75 -11.75
CA ARG A 91 -9.50 -5.24 -10.39
C ARG A 91 -9.42 -4.13 -9.35
N LEU A 92 -8.43 -3.24 -9.44
CA LEU A 92 -8.38 -2.07 -8.56
C LEU A 92 -9.64 -1.21 -8.71
N SER A 93 -10.04 -0.90 -9.95
CA SER A 93 -11.22 -0.08 -10.22
C SER A 93 -12.49 -0.75 -9.65
N ALA A 94 -12.67 -2.04 -9.89
CA ALA A 94 -13.78 -2.83 -9.39
C ALA A 94 -13.82 -2.86 -7.85
N ALA A 95 -12.68 -3.12 -7.22
CA ALA A 95 -12.52 -3.11 -5.77
C ALA A 95 -12.85 -1.75 -5.13
N LEU A 96 -12.33 -0.65 -5.69
CA LEU A 96 -12.62 0.70 -5.22
C LEU A 96 -14.10 1.06 -5.43
N GLY A 97 -14.68 0.64 -6.55
CA GLY A 97 -16.11 0.78 -6.83
C GLY A 97 -17.00 -0.01 -5.87
N ALA A 98 -16.52 -1.16 -5.38
CA ALA A 98 -17.16 -1.94 -4.31
C ALA A 98 -16.90 -1.38 -2.89
N GLY A 99 -16.16 -0.27 -2.76
CA GLY A 99 -15.97 0.41 -1.48
C GLY A 99 -14.72 0.01 -0.71
N ALA A 100 -13.74 -0.64 -1.34
CA ALA A 100 -12.46 -0.91 -0.72
C ALA A 100 -11.76 0.39 -0.28
N GLY A 101 -11.30 0.42 0.97
CA GLY A 101 -10.48 1.49 1.53
C GLY A 101 -8.99 1.32 1.23
N GLY A 102 -8.55 0.10 0.89
CA GLY A 102 -7.18 -0.13 0.44
C GLY A 102 -7.03 -1.29 -0.54
N TYR A 103 -5.97 -1.22 -1.35
CA TYR A 103 -5.59 -2.25 -2.29
C TYR A 103 -4.06 -2.31 -2.31
N LEU A 104 -3.47 -3.33 -1.68
CA LEU A 104 -2.03 -3.41 -1.41
C LEU A 104 -1.47 -4.72 -1.95
N LEU A 105 -0.20 -4.71 -2.33
CA LEU A 105 0.52 -5.95 -2.66
C LEU A 105 0.89 -6.71 -1.38
N LYS A 106 0.91 -8.04 -1.45
CA LYS A 106 1.33 -8.94 -0.37
C LYS A 106 2.84 -8.92 -0.09
N ASP A 107 3.64 -8.36 -1.00
CA ASP A 107 5.09 -8.16 -0.81
C ASP A 107 5.42 -6.88 -0.02
N ILE A 108 4.40 -6.12 0.40
CA ILE A 108 4.57 -4.91 1.18
C ILE A 108 5.34 -5.19 2.48
N ALA A 109 6.29 -4.31 2.81
CA ALA A 109 7.00 -4.39 4.08
C ALA A 109 6.03 -4.26 5.26
N CYS A 110 6.29 -5.01 6.33
CA CYS A 110 5.45 -5.06 7.53
C CYS A 110 5.11 -3.67 8.10
N GLU A 111 6.09 -2.79 8.25
CA GLU A 111 5.90 -1.45 8.78
C GLU A 111 5.02 -0.59 7.86
N ALA A 112 5.20 -0.74 6.54
CA ALA A 112 4.42 -0.03 5.54
C ALA A 112 2.96 -0.51 5.51
N LEU A 113 2.73 -1.82 5.69
CA LEU A 113 1.39 -2.38 5.87
C LEU A 113 0.71 -1.76 7.10
N MET A 114 1.38 -1.77 8.25
CA MET A 114 0.83 -1.22 9.49
C MET A 114 0.44 0.26 9.39
N GLN A 115 1.26 1.07 8.71
CA GLN A 115 0.92 2.48 8.45
C GLN A 115 -0.26 2.60 7.48
N SER A 116 -0.29 1.77 6.43
CA SER A 116 -1.39 1.75 5.46
C SER A 116 -2.73 1.40 6.13
N LEU A 117 -2.76 0.40 7.01
CA LEU A 117 -3.97 0.05 7.75
C LEU A 117 -4.46 1.19 8.66
N LYS A 118 -3.54 1.89 9.33
CA LYS A 118 -3.90 3.07 10.15
C LYS A 118 -4.53 4.18 9.31
N LEU A 119 -3.97 4.47 8.14
CA LEU A 119 -4.53 5.46 7.21
C LEU A 119 -5.95 5.07 6.77
N VAL A 120 -6.16 3.79 6.42
CA VAL A 120 -7.49 3.30 6.04
C VAL A 120 -8.50 3.48 7.18
N MET A 121 -8.10 3.19 8.41
CA MET A 121 -8.94 3.41 9.59
C MET A 121 -9.26 4.89 9.83
N MET A 122 -8.39 5.81 9.42
CA MET A 122 -8.63 7.25 9.49
C MET A 122 -9.58 7.79 8.42
N GLY A 123 -10.02 6.97 7.45
CA GLY A 123 -10.83 7.46 6.34
C GLY A 123 -10.12 7.50 5.00
N GLU A 124 -8.80 7.38 4.98
CA GLU A 124 -8.00 7.55 3.77
C GLU A 124 -8.08 6.33 2.87
N LYS A 125 -7.99 6.55 1.56
CA LYS A 125 -7.86 5.45 0.60
C LYS A 125 -6.38 5.19 0.31
N VAL A 126 -5.94 3.94 0.40
CA VAL A 126 -4.52 3.56 0.21
C VAL A 126 -4.36 2.54 -0.91
N PHE A 127 -3.69 2.94 -1.99
CA PHE A 127 -3.43 2.08 -3.14
C PHE A 127 -2.16 2.54 -3.89
N PRO A 128 -1.49 1.66 -4.65
CA PRO A 128 -0.30 2.00 -5.41
C PRO A 128 -0.50 3.21 -6.32
N THR A 129 0.35 4.22 -6.15
CA THR A 129 0.22 5.52 -6.83
C THR A 129 0.38 5.44 -8.34
N HIS A 130 1.00 4.40 -8.90
CA HIS A 130 1.10 4.22 -10.35
C HIS A 130 -0.25 3.83 -10.99
N LEU A 131 -1.16 3.23 -10.23
CA LEU A 131 -2.52 2.93 -10.68
C LEU A 131 -3.49 4.11 -10.44
N ALA A 132 -3.20 4.96 -9.45
CA ALA A 132 -3.93 6.21 -9.23
C ALA A 132 -3.91 7.13 -10.47
N GLU A 133 -2.79 7.18 -11.19
CA GLU A 133 -2.65 7.96 -12.43
C GLU A 133 -3.52 7.43 -13.58
N LEU A 134 -3.75 6.11 -13.61
CA LEU A 134 -4.61 5.47 -14.62
C LEU A 134 -6.09 5.69 -14.33
N LEU A 135 -6.49 5.72 -13.06
CA LEU A 135 -7.87 6.05 -12.66
C LEU A 135 -8.20 7.54 -12.87
N VAL A 136 -7.26 8.44 -12.62
CA VAL A 136 -7.44 9.90 -12.82
C VAL A 136 -7.43 10.29 -14.30
N SER A 137 -6.75 9.52 -15.16
CA SER A 137 -6.69 9.81 -16.61
C SER A 137 -7.92 9.36 -17.39
N GLY A 138 -8.89 8.68 -16.76
CA GLY A 138 -10.16 8.28 -17.40
C GLY A 138 -10.00 7.33 -18.58
N ARG A 139 -8.81 6.73 -18.76
CA ARG A 139 -8.51 5.78 -19.84
C ARG A 139 -8.85 4.37 -19.38
N THR A 140 -10.14 4.08 -19.27
CA THR A 140 -10.64 2.70 -19.13
C THR A 140 -10.79 1.98 -20.47
N GLU A 141 -10.50 2.65 -21.58
CA GLU A 141 -10.60 2.10 -22.93
C GLU A 141 -9.27 2.29 -23.65
N ASP A 142 -8.80 1.19 -24.23
CA ASP A 142 -7.54 1.01 -24.94
C ASP A 142 -6.25 1.15 -24.12
N MET A 143 -5.64 0.01 -23.81
CA MET A 143 -4.36 -0.38 -24.44
C MET A 143 -3.86 -1.70 -23.81
N GLY A 144 -4.04 -2.79 -24.55
CA GLY A 144 -3.09 -3.90 -24.46
C GLY A 144 -1.76 -3.44 -25.03
N ALA A 145 -0.85 -2.98 -24.20
CA ALA A 145 0.55 -2.79 -24.54
C ALA A 145 1.38 -2.56 -23.27
N GLU A 146 2.31 -3.48 -23.03
CA GLU A 146 3.58 -3.32 -22.33
C GLU A 146 3.64 -2.36 -21.12
N LEU A 147 3.80 -2.98 -19.94
CA LEU A 147 4.26 -2.34 -18.71
C LEU A 147 5.47 -1.42 -19.00
N PRO A 148 5.36 -0.09 -18.79
CA PRO A 148 6.52 0.76 -18.79
C PRO A 148 7.23 0.56 -17.45
N THR A 149 8.24 -0.30 -17.45
CA THR A 149 9.36 -0.13 -16.53
C THR A 149 9.90 1.30 -16.75
N ARG A 150 9.91 2.11 -15.68
CA ARG A 150 10.94 3.12 -15.34
C ARG A 150 10.33 4.31 -14.58
N ARG A 151 10.80 4.46 -13.32
CA ARG A 151 10.96 5.71 -12.54
C ARG A 151 10.26 6.94 -13.18
N LYS A 152 9.11 7.38 -12.65
CA LYS A 152 8.28 8.54 -13.08
C LYS A 152 9.04 9.85 -13.46
N GLY A 153 9.86 9.86 -14.51
CA GLY A 153 10.68 11.01 -14.91
C GLY A 153 11.54 11.62 -13.78
N LEU A 154 11.88 10.83 -12.76
CA LEU A 154 12.68 11.31 -11.63
C LEU A 154 14.13 11.44 -12.05
N SER A 155 14.70 12.62 -11.83
CA SER A 155 16.14 12.84 -12.00
C SER A 155 16.92 12.02 -10.98
N GLN A 156 18.18 11.69 -11.29
CA GLN A 156 19.07 11.02 -10.34
C GLN A 156 19.12 11.74 -8.99
N ARG A 157 19.04 13.08 -9.02
CA ARG A 157 19.07 13.90 -7.82
C ARG A 157 17.82 13.75 -6.95
N GLU A 158 16.65 13.64 -7.57
CA GLU A 158 15.39 13.38 -6.87
C GLU A 158 15.39 11.98 -6.25
N VAL A 159 15.94 10.97 -6.93
CA VAL A 159 16.09 9.61 -6.39
C VAL A 159 17.01 9.59 -5.16
N GLN A 160 18.15 10.29 -5.22
CA GLN A 160 19.08 10.42 -4.08
C GLN A 160 18.39 11.06 -2.87
N ILE A 161 17.59 12.12 -3.09
CA ILE A 161 16.84 12.78 -2.02
C ILE A 161 15.80 11.83 -1.42
N LEU A 162 15.05 11.09 -2.24
CA LEU A 162 14.09 10.08 -1.74
C LEU A 162 14.76 9.04 -0.84
N ARG A 163 15.94 8.54 -1.22
CA ARG A 163 16.70 7.60 -0.38
C ARG A 163 17.08 8.21 0.97
N CYS A 164 17.53 9.46 0.98
CA CYS A 164 17.82 10.13 2.24
C CYS A 164 16.56 10.38 3.08
N LEU A 165 15.40 10.60 2.46
CA LEU A 165 14.12 10.73 3.18
C LEU A 165 13.70 9.42 3.86
N LEU A 166 13.98 8.27 3.26
CA LEU A 166 13.76 6.95 3.87
C LEU A 166 14.54 6.80 5.18
N ASN A 167 15.75 7.36 5.25
CA ASN A 167 16.60 7.33 6.44
C ASN A 167 16.22 8.42 7.48
N GLY A 168 15.13 9.14 7.29
CA GLY A 168 14.69 10.21 8.20
C GLY A 168 15.56 11.48 8.17
N ASN A 169 16.44 11.64 7.17
CA ASN A 169 17.39 12.75 7.13
C ASN A 169 16.69 14.12 7.02
N SER A 170 17.17 15.12 7.75
CA SER A 170 16.71 16.51 7.65
C SER A 170 17.25 17.16 6.37
N ASN A 171 16.68 18.29 5.93
CA ASN A 171 17.18 18.98 4.74
C ASN A 171 18.67 19.36 4.87
N LYS A 172 19.12 19.70 6.09
CA LYS A 172 20.54 19.94 6.41
C LYS A 172 21.39 18.70 6.23
N MET A 173 20.93 17.55 6.71
CA MET A 173 21.65 16.27 6.54
C MET A 173 21.67 15.83 5.07
N ILE A 174 20.58 16.02 4.32
CA ILE A 174 20.52 15.74 2.88
C ILE A 174 21.49 16.64 2.11
N ALA A 175 21.50 17.93 2.43
CA ALA A 175 22.40 18.92 1.85
C ALA A 175 23.87 18.50 2.01
N ASN A 176 24.25 18.10 3.22
CA ASN A 176 25.60 17.60 3.53
C ASN A 176 25.94 16.31 2.77
N HIS A 177 25.07 15.30 2.81
CA HIS A 177 25.31 14.02 2.12
C HIS A 177 25.47 14.17 0.61
N LEU A 178 24.76 15.12 0.03
CA LEU A 178 24.70 15.32 -1.41
C LEU A 178 25.61 16.45 -1.89
N ASN A 179 26.33 17.12 -1.00
CA ASN A 179 27.19 18.27 -1.27
C ASN A 179 26.47 19.41 -2.03
N ILE A 180 25.29 19.81 -1.55
CA ILE A 180 24.50 20.95 -2.04
C ILE A 180 23.96 21.79 -0.89
N THR A 181 23.34 22.93 -1.19
CA THR A 181 22.71 23.77 -0.16
C THR A 181 21.33 23.27 0.26
N GLU A 182 20.89 23.61 1.47
CA GLU A 182 19.53 23.32 1.95
C GLU A 182 18.45 23.95 1.06
N ALA A 183 18.71 25.12 0.47
CA ALA A 183 17.80 25.76 -0.48
C ALA A 183 17.62 24.91 -1.74
N THR A 184 18.72 24.35 -2.27
CA THR A 184 18.70 23.43 -3.42
C THR A 184 17.92 22.15 -3.10
N VAL A 185 18.06 21.59 -1.88
CA VAL A 185 17.26 20.45 -1.43
C VAL A 185 15.77 20.78 -1.44
N LYS A 186 15.36 21.96 -0.94
CA LYS A 186 13.95 22.39 -0.95
C LYS A 186 13.38 22.49 -2.37
N VAL A 187 14.15 23.00 -3.32
CA VAL A 187 13.74 23.10 -4.73
C VAL A 187 13.52 21.71 -5.33
N HIS A 188 14.48 20.80 -5.15
CA HIS A 188 14.33 19.42 -5.62
C HIS A 188 13.18 18.69 -4.92
N LEU A 189 12.99 18.89 -3.61
CA LEU A 189 11.90 18.29 -2.86
C LEU A 189 10.54 18.78 -3.39
N LYS A 190 10.40 20.07 -3.71
CA LYS A 190 9.18 20.62 -4.32
C LYS A 190 8.90 20.01 -5.71
N SER A 191 9.93 19.91 -6.55
CA SER A 191 9.82 19.25 -7.87
C SER A 191 9.43 17.78 -7.73
N LEU A 192 10.09 17.08 -6.81
CA LEU A 192 9.88 15.68 -6.51
C LEU A 192 8.46 15.41 -6.03
N LEU A 193 8.00 16.16 -5.03
CA LEU A 193 6.64 16.07 -4.50
C LEU A 193 5.59 16.27 -5.59
N ARG A 194 5.80 17.25 -6.48
CA ARG A 194 4.94 17.46 -7.65
C ARG A 194 4.97 16.27 -8.62
N LYS A 195 6.15 15.71 -8.93
CA LYS A 195 6.31 14.60 -9.88
C LYS A 195 5.71 13.29 -9.38
N ILE A 196 5.75 13.03 -8.08
CA ILE A 196 5.19 11.81 -7.48
C ILE A 196 3.78 12.01 -6.93
N ASN A 197 3.22 13.22 -7.09
CA ASN A 197 1.94 13.66 -6.55
C ASN A 197 1.80 13.46 -5.03
N ALA A 198 2.87 13.73 -4.28
CA ALA A 198 2.87 13.70 -2.82
C ALA A 198 2.71 15.10 -2.25
N SER A 199 1.88 15.23 -1.20
CA SER A 199 1.58 16.51 -0.54
C SER A 199 2.59 16.86 0.55
N ASN A 200 3.31 15.86 1.08
CA ASN A 200 4.31 16.07 2.13
C ASN A 200 5.45 15.04 2.05
N ARG A 201 6.52 15.30 2.80
CA ARG A 201 7.72 14.45 2.81
C ARG A 201 7.47 13.03 3.33
N THR A 202 6.48 12.84 4.20
CA THR A 202 6.12 11.53 4.74
C THR A 202 5.48 10.70 3.63
N GLN A 203 4.56 11.28 2.86
CA GLN A 203 4.00 10.66 1.67
C GLN A 203 5.06 10.35 0.62
N ALA A 204 6.08 11.22 0.47
CA ALA A 204 7.20 10.94 -0.42
C ALA A 204 8.04 9.73 0.03
N ALA A 205 8.29 9.59 1.33
CA ALA A 205 9.00 8.43 1.87
C ALA A 205 8.20 7.13 1.68
N ILE A 206 6.90 7.16 1.96
CA ILE A 206 6.00 6.01 1.71
C ILE A 206 5.99 5.67 0.21
N TRP A 207 5.92 6.68 -0.66
CA TRP A 207 6.01 6.47 -2.10
C TRP A 207 7.31 5.79 -2.51
N ALA A 208 8.46 6.19 -1.95
CA ALA A 208 9.73 5.52 -2.24
C ALA A 208 9.79 4.06 -1.76
N LEU A 209 9.23 3.75 -0.59
CA LEU A 209 9.14 2.37 -0.10
C LEU A 209 8.30 1.50 -1.06
N ASN A 210 7.12 1.98 -1.43
CA ASN A 210 6.20 1.26 -2.31
C ASN A 210 6.69 1.13 -3.77
N ASN A 211 7.79 1.80 -4.14
CA ASN A 211 8.40 1.72 -5.48
C ASN A 211 9.81 1.10 -5.45
N GLY A 212 10.20 0.42 -4.37
CA GLY A 212 11.47 -0.30 -4.27
C GLY A 212 12.72 0.58 -4.31
N ILE A 213 12.60 1.89 -4.00
CA ILE A 213 13.73 2.83 -4.03
C ILE A 213 14.68 2.63 -2.85
N GLY A 214 14.20 1.98 -1.78
CA GLY A 214 14.97 1.65 -0.58
C GLY A 214 15.88 0.42 -0.70
N ASP A 215 15.66 -0.45 -1.69
CA ASP A 215 16.24 -1.81 -1.67
C ASP A 215 17.59 -1.94 -2.41
N GLN A 216 18.06 -0.88 -3.05
CA GLN A 216 19.34 -0.90 -3.79
C GLN A 216 20.57 -0.55 -2.95
N ALA A 217 20.51 -0.69 -1.64
CA ALA A 217 21.68 -0.53 -0.77
C ALA A 217 22.50 -1.82 -0.58
N ALA A 218 22.03 -2.98 -1.08
CA ALA A 218 22.70 -4.27 -0.85
C ALA A 218 23.67 -4.73 -1.97
N GLU A 219 23.69 -4.11 -3.17
CA GLU A 219 24.45 -4.65 -4.31
C GLU A 219 25.78 -3.94 -4.67
N THR A 220 26.20 -2.88 -3.96
CA THR A 220 27.53 -2.25 -4.22
C THR A 220 28.63 -2.69 -3.26
N GLY A 221 28.53 -3.90 -2.71
CA GLY A 221 29.44 -4.43 -1.69
C GLY A 221 30.24 -5.68 -2.07
N VAL A 222 30.40 -6.06 -3.35
CA VAL A 222 31.34 -7.13 -3.74
C VAL A 222 32.00 -6.82 -5.09
N ALA A 223 33.04 -5.98 -5.08
CA ALA A 223 34.03 -5.92 -6.16
C ALA A 223 35.29 -5.17 -5.69
N ALA A 224 36.16 -5.87 -4.94
CA ALA A 224 37.61 -5.74 -4.98
C ALA A 224 38.21 -6.57 -3.83
N THR A 225 38.63 -7.80 -4.15
CA THR A 225 39.95 -8.36 -3.78
C THR A 225 40.18 -9.56 -4.70
N VAL A 226 41.01 -9.36 -5.72
CA VAL A 226 41.90 -10.40 -6.25
C VAL A 226 43.29 -9.98 -5.82
#